data_AF-A0A1I7UTM3-F1
#
_entry.id   AF-A0A1I7UTM3-F1
#
_cell.length_a   1.000
_cell.length_b   1.000
_cell.length_c   1.000
_cell.angle_alpha   90.00
_cell.angle_beta   90.00
_cell.angle_gamma   90.00
#
_symmetry.space_group_name_H-M   'P 1'
#
loop_
_entity.id
_entity.type
_entity.pdbx_description
1 polymer ?
#
loop_
_entity_poly.entity_id
_entity_poly.type
_entity_poly.pdbx_seq_one_letter_code
_entity_poly.pdbx_strand_id
1 'polypeptide(L)'
;MFASYLLETFTNKSTISVTFHDSTRLALEYMKMANERQVSIKMFRYQTRGEHSSEIISKILDECTEVTDVISIDAFRPDDFVYIPPRPFKTKELYVWKTTNWFNLEEFMSCRWIFLELSDNSNRTAETYNLFFNKWMNLDVRLQALTLYISKESDRRSIMDALKNLFRNPAEIRKKLDRIKTRKRIGILHSCIASKHLYLYQTDVFGRFQKGLATQRQSKWRIQLQVQYP
;
A
#
# COMPACT_ATOMS: atom_id res chain seq x y z
N MET A 1 -0.09 29.91 -10.18
CA MET A 1 -0.98 30.28 -11.30
C MET A 1 -1.50 29.06 -12.06
N PHE A 2 -0.64 28.12 -12.51
CA PHE A 2 -1.08 26.93 -13.26
C PHE A 2 -2.01 25.98 -12.48
N ALA A 3 -1.68 25.61 -11.24
CA ALA A 3 -2.50 24.66 -10.49
C ALA A 3 -3.85 25.26 -10.01
N SER A 4 -3.94 26.56 -9.77
CA SER A 4 -5.22 27.25 -9.51
C SER A 4 -6.16 27.18 -10.73
N TYR A 5 -5.61 27.48 -11.91
CA TYR A 5 -6.34 27.38 -13.18
C TYR A 5 -6.83 25.95 -13.47
N LEU A 6 -6.00 24.93 -13.20
CA LEU A 6 -6.39 23.53 -13.36
C LEU A 6 -7.59 23.17 -12.45
N LEU A 7 -7.53 23.57 -11.18
CA LEU A 7 -8.63 23.29 -10.24
C LEU A 7 -9.91 24.00 -10.65
N GLU A 8 -9.83 25.26 -11.09
CA GLU A 8 -10.97 26.03 -11.59
C GLU A 8 -11.62 25.39 -12.82
N THR A 9 -10.80 24.89 -13.75
CA THR A 9 -11.27 24.24 -14.98
C THR A 9 -12.06 22.95 -14.68
N PHE A 10 -11.71 22.24 -13.61
CA PHE A 10 -12.32 20.96 -13.25
C PHE A 10 -13.27 21.03 -12.05
N THR A 11 -13.64 22.22 -11.59
CA THR A 11 -14.53 22.45 -10.44
C THR A 11 -15.85 21.68 -10.54
N ASN A 12 -16.37 21.48 -11.75
CA ASN A 12 -17.64 20.79 -12.00
C ASN A 12 -17.52 19.27 -12.17
N LYS A 13 -16.32 18.68 -12.02
CA LYS A 13 -16.13 17.23 -12.11
C LYS A 13 -16.22 16.61 -10.72
N SER A 14 -17.00 15.53 -10.61
CA SER A 14 -17.23 14.82 -9.34
C SER A 14 -15.99 14.11 -8.80
N THR A 15 -14.96 13.87 -9.62
CA THR A 15 -13.69 13.27 -9.16
C THR A 15 -12.58 13.46 -10.17
N ILE A 16 -11.40 13.89 -9.71
CA ILE A 16 -10.22 14.15 -10.56
C ILE A 16 -9.18 13.04 -10.34
N SER A 17 -8.43 12.70 -11.40
CA SER A 17 -7.22 11.88 -11.29
C SER A 17 -6.04 12.67 -11.82
N VAL A 18 -4.95 12.70 -11.07
CA VAL A 18 -3.75 13.48 -11.40
C VAL A 18 -2.52 12.61 -11.36
N THR A 19 -1.61 12.84 -12.30
CA THR A 19 -0.31 12.18 -12.35
C THR A 19 0.79 13.23 -12.51
N PHE A 20 1.79 13.17 -11.64
CA PHE A 20 2.97 14.01 -11.69
C PHE A 20 4.21 13.17 -11.96
N HIS A 21 5.03 13.62 -12.92
CA HIS A 21 6.32 13.02 -13.26
C HIS A 21 7.44 14.02 -12.95
N ASP A 22 8.37 13.65 -12.07
CA ASP A 22 9.58 14.41 -11.73
C ASP A 22 9.32 15.89 -11.32
N SER A 23 8.08 16.21 -10.92
CA SER A 23 7.59 17.58 -10.70
C SER A 23 7.17 17.79 -9.25
N THR A 24 8.08 17.52 -8.31
CA THR A 24 7.79 17.49 -6.86
C THR A 24 7.13 18.76 -6.34
N ARG A 25 7.64 19.94 -6.72
CA ARG A 25 7.12 21.23 -6.25
C ARG A 25 5.70 21.49 -6.74
N LEU A 26 5.43 21.20 -8.02
CA LEU A 26 4.09 21.34 -8.60
C LEU A 26 3.10 20.36 -7.97
N ALA A 27 3.53 19.12 -7.70
CA ALA A 27 2.70 18.15 -7.00
C ALA A 27 2.30 18.65 -5.60
N LEU A 28 3.25 19.19 -4.83
CA LEU A 28 2.98 19.75 -3.50
C LEU A 28 2.05 20.96 -3.58
N GLU A 29 2.33 21.92 -4.46
CA GLU A 29 1.48 23.11 -4.63
C GLU A 29 0.05 22.75 -5.05
N TYR A 30 -0.09 21.78 -5.96
CA TYR A 30 -1.40 21.27 -6.38
C TYR A 30 -2.14 20.61 -5.21
N MET A 31 -1.49 19.73 -4.46
CA MET A 31 -2.14 19.02 -3.35
C MET A 31 -2.54 19.96 -2.23
N LYS A 32 -1.74 20.99 -1.92
CA LYS A 32 -2.13 22.05 -0.98
C LYS A 32 -3.42 22.74 -1.41
N MET A 33 -3.48 23.20 -2.65
CA MET A 33 -4.68 23.87 -3.15
C MET A 33 -5.89 22.94 -3.25
N ALA A 34 -5.69 21.68 -3.61
CA ALA A 34 -6.76 20.69 -3.65
C ALA A 34 -7.32 20.43 -2.24
N ASN A 35 -6.45 20.32 -1.24
CA ASN A 35 -6.83 20.14 0.15
C ASN A 35 -7.54 21.40 0.70
N GLU A 36 -6.98 22.59 0.49
CA GLU A 36 -7.60 23.88 0.88
C GLU A 36 -9.01 24.07 0.28
N ARG A 37 -9.18 23.69 -0.99
CA ARG A 37 -10.46 23.80 -1.71
C ARG A 37 -11.36 22.56 -1.53
N GLN A 38 -10.95 21.57 -0.74
CA GLN A 38 -11.68 20.32 -0.49
C GLN A 38 -12.07 19.58 -1.79
N VAL A 39 -11.17 19.59 -2.78
CA VAL A 39 -11.39 18.95 -4.08
C VAL A 39 -11.21 17.44 -3.94
N SER A 40 -12.24 16.68 -4.31
CA SER A 40 -12.18 15.21 -4.27
C SER A 40 -11.26 14.65 -5.38
N ILE A 41 -10.17 14.03 -4.95
CA ILE A 41 -9.20 13.36 -5.84
C ILE A 41 -9.45 11.85 -5.77
N LYS A 42 -9.87 11.30 -6.90
CA LYS A 42 -10.03 9.84 -7.04
C LYS A 42 -8.68 9.13 -6.98
N MET A 43 -7.69 9.69 -7.68
CA MET A 43 -6.37 9.08 -7.78
C MET A 43 -5.29 10.15 -7.88
N PHE A 44 -4.33 10.07 -6.97
CA PHE A 44 -3.08 10.81 -7.03
C PHE A 44 -1.95 9.84 -7.36
N ARG A 45 -1.23 10.09 -8.45
CA ARG A 45 -0.04 9.34 -8.83
C ARG A 45 1.18 10.26 -8.86
N TYR A 46 2.21 9.87 -8.14
CA TYR A 46 3.49 10.56 -8.14
C TYR A 46 4.59 9.62 -8.57
N GLN A 47 5.30 9.97 -9.64
CA GLN A 47 6.42 9.20 -10.15
C GLN A 47 7.67 10.09 -10.20
N THR A 48 8.76 9.59 -9.64
CA THR A 48 10.07 10.21 -9.80
C THR A 48 11.12 9.19 -10.22
N ARG A 49 12.03 9.64 -11.07
CA ARG A 49 13.23 8.92 -11.52
C ARG A 49 14.45 9.24 -10.67
N GLY A 50 14.46 10.38 -9.97
CA GLY A 50 15.61 10.86 -9.20
C GLY A 50 15.45 10.70 -7.70
N GLU A 51 16.57 10.79 -6.99
CA GLU A 51 16.55 11.02 -5.56
C GLU A 51 16.05 12.44 -5.29
N HIS A 52 14.94 12.54 -4.56
CA HIS A 52 14.40 13.81 -4.11
C HIS A 52 14.42 13.88 -2.59
N SER A 53 14.50 15.09 -2.06
CA SER A 53 14.43 15.35 -0.62
C SER A 53 13.28 14.57 0.02
N SER A 54 13.65 13.75 1.01
CA SER A 54 12.73 12.98 1.86
C SER A 54 11.60 13.84 2.44
N GLU A 55 11.88 15.11 2.71
CA GLU A 55 10.91 16.05 3.27
C GLU A 55 9.76 16.37 2.32
N ILE A 56 9.99 16.46 1.00
CA ILE A 56 8.96 16.99 0.09
C ILE A 56 7.87 15.95 -0.19
N ILE A 57 8.18 14.67 -0.43
CA ILE A 57 7.10 13.68 -0.62
C ILE A 57 6.37 13.43 0.70
N SER A 58 7.01 13.59 1.86
CA SER A 58 6.31 13.55 3.15
C SER A 58 5.25 14.66 3.20
N LYS A 59 5.64 15.89 2.87
CA LYS A 59 4.71 17.03 2.75
C LYS A 59 3.60 16.76 1.72
N ILE A 60 3.90 16.12 0.58
CA ILE A 60 2.86 15.73 -0.40
C ILE A 60 1.88 14.73 0.22
N LEU A 61 2.39 13.68 0.89
CA LEU A 61 1.56 12.65 1.51
C LEU A 61 0.67 13.21 2.61
N ASP A 62 1.19 14.15 3.40
CA ASP A 62 0.45 14.84 4.45
C ASP A 62 -0.80 15.52 3.87
N GLU A 63 -0.68 16.18 2.72
CA GLU A 63 -1.80 16.84 2.02
C GLU A 63 -2.78 15.86 1.36
N CYS A 64 -2.35 14.65 0.99
CA CYS A 64 -3.24 13.68 0.33
C CYS A 64 -4.27 13.03 1.27
N THR A 65 -4.00 12.98 2.57
CA THR A 65 -4.69 12.12 3.55
C THR A 65 -6.20 12.33 3.69
N GLU A 66 -6.75 13.50 3.34
CA GLU A 66 -8.15 13.84 3.59
C GLU A 66 -9.02 13.86 2.33
N VAL A 67 -8.42 14.15 1.18
CA VAL A 67 -9.15 14.39 -0.07
C VAL A 67 -8.92 13.32 -1.14
N THR A 68 -8.09 12.31 -0.85
CA THR A 68 -7.62 11.35 -1.86
C THR A 68 -8.03 9.91 -1.57
N ASP A 69 -8.76 9.30 -2.50
CA ASP A 69 -9.20 7.91 -2.41
C ASP A 69 -8.07 6.91 -2.70
N VAL A 70 -7.25 7.18 -3.72
CA VAL A 70 -6.17 6.31 -4.16
C VAL A 70 -4.87 7.08 -4.30
N ILE A 71 -3.81 6.59 -3.67
CA ILE A 71 -2.47 7.18 -3.76
C ILE A 71 -1.51 6.15 -4.35
N SER A 72 -0.74 6.54 -5.35
CA SER A 72 0.32 5.73 -5.93
C SER A 72 1.63 6.51 -5.95
N ILE A 73 2.59 6.07 -5.14
CA ILE A 73 3.93 6.66 -5.06
C ILE A 73 4.93 5.69 -5.70
N ASP A 74 5.69 6.20 -6.65
CA ASP A 74 6.72 5.47 -7.37
C ASP A 74 8.01 6.30 -7.33
N ALA A 75 8.76 6.17 -6.24
CA ALA A 75 9.87 7.05 -5.91
C ALA A 75 11.07 6.31 -5.31
N PHE A 76 12.28 6.80 -5.59
CA PHE A 76 13.51 6.40 -4.92
C PHE A 76 13.72 7.26 -3.68
N ARG A 77 14.00 6.64 -2.54
CA ARG A 77 14.24 7.27 -1.25
C ARG A 77 15.50 6.73 -0.59
N PRO A 78 16.17 7.56 0.22
CA PRO A 78 17.22 7.08 1.12
C PRO A 78 16.71 5.96 2.04
N ASP A 79 17.56 4.98 2.31
CA ASP A 79 17.22 3.79 3.11
C ASP A 79 17.01 4.08 4.60
N ASP A 80 17.52 5.21 5.10
CA ASP A 80 17.44 5.67 6.48
C ASP A 80 16.19 6.52 6.78
N PHE A 81 15.48 6.95 5.74
CA PHE A 81 14.27 7.74 5.90
C PHE A 81 13.08 6.84 6.24
N VAL A 82 12.29 7.21 7.26
CA VAL A 82 11.00 6.58 7.60
C VAL A 82 9.94 7.66 7.70
N TYR A 83 8.85 7.51 6.94
CA TYR A 83 7.72 8.42 7.01
C TYR A 83 6.76 7.97 8.10
N ILE A 84 6.42 8.90 9.00
CA ILE A 84 5.41 8.74 10.03
C ILE A 84 4.30 9.75 9.71
N PRO A 85 3.08 9.29 9.36
CA PRO A 85 2.00 10.20 9.04
C PRO A 85 1.59 10.98 10.30
N PRO A 86 1.41 12.32 10.22
CA PRO A 86 1.05 13.13 11.38
C PRO A 86 -0.40 12.89 11.86
N ARG A 87 -1.22 12.23 11.04
CA ARG A 87 -2.62 11.89 11.30
C ARG A 87 -2.97 10.55 10.65
N PRO A 88 -4.00 9.83 11.12
CA PRO A 88 -4.41 8.57 10.52
C PRO A 88 -4.69 8.71 9.02
N PHE A 89 -4.09 7.83 8.22
CA PHE A 89 -4.16 7.86 6.77
C PHE A 89 -5.52 7.32 6.28
N LYS A 90 -6.39 8.18 5.73
CA LYS A 90 -7.78 7.80 5.39
C LYS A 90 -7.97 7.26 3.97
N THR A 91 -6.91 7.23 3.16
CA THR A 91 -6.94 6.76 1.77
C THR A 91 -7.40 5.30 1.70
N LYS A 92 -8.28 5.01 0.74
CA LYS A 92 -8.79 3.65 0.53
C LYS A 92 -7.69 2.73 0.02
N GLU A 93 -6.92 3.17 -0.97
CA GLU A 93 -5.88 2.34 -1.61
C GLU A 93 -4.54 3.06 -1.67
N LEU A 94 -3.49 2.38 -1.24
CA LEU A 94 -2.14 2.90 -1.25
C LEU A 94 -1.20 1.96 -2.02
N TYR A 95 -0.57 2.48 -3.05
CA TYR A 95 0.40 1.80 -3.88
C TYR A 95 1.77 2.43 -3.68
N VAL A 96 2.76 1.63 -3.32
CA VAL A 96 4.13 2.08 -3.06
C VAL A 96 5.09 1.18 -3.84
N TRP A 97 5.81 1.79 -4.78
CA TRP A 97 6.70 1.11 -5.73
C TRP A 97 8.16 1.56 -5.53
N LYS A 98 9.11 0.80 -6.10
CA LYS A 98 10.57 1.00 -5.98
C LYS A 98 11.09 0.85 -4.54
N THR A 99 11.66 1.89 -3.94
CA THR A 99 12.24 1.84 -2.60
C THR A 99 11.15 2.01 -1.56
N THR A 100 11.05 1.06 -0.64
CA THR A 100 9.93 1.05 0.32
C THR A 100 10.35 0.99 1.77
N ASN A 101 11.64 1.11 2.08
CA ASN A 101 12.13 1.13 3.47
C ASN A 101 11.52 2.28 4.29
N TRP A 102 11.17 3.38 3.64
CA TRP A 102 10.48 4.49 4.27
C TRP A 102 9.03 4.24 4.68
N PHE A 103 8.43 3.16 4.16
CA PHE A 103 7.03 2.83 4.37
C PHE A 103 6.87 1.94 5.60
N ASN A 104 6.39 2.49 6.72
CA ASN A 104 6.06 1.71 7.90
C ASN A 104 4.67 1.07 7.75
N LEU A 105 4.59 -0.25 7.56
CA LEU A 105 3.33 -0.97 7.37
C LEU A 105 2.29 -0.72 8.49
N GLU A 106 2.74 -0.50 9.73
CA GLU A 106 1.86 -0.38 10.90
C GLU A 106 1.11 0.94 10.93
N GLU A 107 1.79 2.03 10.57
CA GLU A 107 1.21 3.38 10.53
C GLU A 107 0.09 3.50 9.46
N PHE A 108 0.11 2.61 8.47
CA PHE A 108 -0.83 2.61 7.34
C PHE A 108 -1.91 1.54 7.43
N MET A 109 -2.06 0.84 8.56
CA MET A 109 -3.13 -0.16 8.74
C MET A 109 -4.56 0.41 8.65
N SER A 110 -4.70 1.74 8.69
CA SER A 110 -5.96 2.45 8.44
C SER A 110 -6.39 2.42 6.97
N CYS A 111 -5.46 2.21 6.03
CA CYS A 111 -5.76 2.00 4.62
C CYS A 111 -6.55 0.71 4.41
N ARG A 112 -7.49 0.73 3.47
CA ARG A 112 -8.27 -0.47 3.13
C ARG A 112 -7.41 -1.46 2.37
N TRP A 113 -6.69 -1.02 1.34
CA TRP A 113 -5.82 -1.86 0.51
C TRP A 113 -4.43 -1.26 0.40
N ILE A 114 -3.41 -2.09 0.58
CA ILE A 114 -2.00 -1.72 0.43
C ILE A 114 -1.37 -2.62 -0.64
N PHE A 115 -0.64 -1.99 -1.57
CA PHE A 115 0.18 -2.64 -2.58
C PHE A 115 1.61 -2.14 -2.40
N LEU A 116 2.53 -3.04 -2.09
CA LEU A 116 3.89 -2.70 -1.70
C LEU A 116 4.88 -3.51 -2.54
N GLU A 117 5.81 -2.83 -3.20
CA GLU A 117 6.97 -3.48 -3.81
C GLU A 117 8.15 -3.49 -2.84
N LEU A 118 8.71 -4.65 -2.56
CA LEU A 118 9.92 -4.78 -1.76
C LEU A 118 11.12 -4.67 -2.69
N SER A 119 11.87 -3.58 -2.54
CA SER A 119 13.15 -3.38 -3.23
C SER A 119 14.20 -4.39 -2.76
N ASP A 120 15.23 -4.60 -3.57
CA ASP A 120 16.35 -5.50 -3.26
C ASP A 120 17.10 -5.11 -1.96
N ASN A 121 17.06 -3.82 -1.63
CA ASN A 121 17.61 -3.24 -0.40
C ASN A 121 16.63 -3.26 0.78
N SER A 122 15.57 -4.07 0.76
CA SER A 122 14.63 -4.07 1.89
C SER A 122 15.34 -4.43 3.19
N ASN A 123 15.15 -3.61 4.24
CA ASN A 123 15.69 -3.85 5.57
C ASN A 123 14.72 -4.61 6.49
N ARG A 124 13.57 -5.06 5.95
CA ARG A 124 12.52 -5.72 6.72
C ARG A 124 12.93 -7.15 7.07
N THR A 125 12.71 -7.53 8.33
CA THR A 125 13.03 -8.86 8.85
C THR A 125 11.75 -9.68 9.09
N ALA A 126 11.90 -10.96 9.41
CA ALA A 126 10.78 -11.78 9.86
C ALA A 126 10.09 -11.17 11.09
N GLU A 127 10.84 -10.50 11.98
CA GLU A 127 10.30 -9.79 13.14
C GLU A 127 9.39 -8.64 12.72
N THR A 128 9.80 -7.82 11.73
CA THR A 128 8.98 -6.74 11.17
C THR A 128 7.62 -7.27 10.72
N TYR A 129 7.60 -8.38 9.97
CA TYR A 129 6.35 -8.97 9.49
C TYR A 129 5.53 -9.63 10.62
N ASN A 130 6.17 -10.27 11.59
CA ASN A 130 5.50 -10.85 12.75
C ASN A 130 4.77 -9.77 13.55
N LEU A 131 5.42 -8.64 13.84
CA LEU A 131 4.83 -7.54 14.57
C LEU A 131 3.63 -6.96 13.81
N PHE A 132 3.81 -6.70 12.52
CA PHE A 132 2.76 -6.22 11.62
C PHE A 132 1.55 -7.17 11.58
N PHE A 133 1.74 -8.47 11.30
CA PHE A 133 0.62 -9.41 11.18
C PHE A 133 -0.10 -9.61 12.52
N ASN A 134 0.63 -9.65 13.63
CA ASN A 134 0.02 -9.73 14.95
C ASN A 134 -0.83 -8.50 15.26
N LYS A 135 -0.30 -7.29 14.98
CA LYS A 135 -1.07 -6.04 15.14
C LYS A 135 -2.30 -6.03 14.22
N TRP A 136 -2.14 -6.35 12.94
CA TRP A 136 -3.26 -6.39 11.98
C TRP A 136 -4.37 -7.35 12.43
N MET A 137 -4.02 -8.54 12.92
CA MET A 137 -4.99 -9.54 13.39
C MET A 137 -5.68 -9.19 14.71
N ASN A 138 -5.06 -8.33 15.53
CA ASN A 138 -5.58 -7.95 16.84
C ASN A 138 -6.37 -6.64 16.83
N LEU A 139 -6.10 -5.75 15.87
CA LEU A 139 -6.73 -4.45 15.76
C LEU A 139 -8.08 -4.54 15.01
N ASP A 140 -9.04 -3.69 15.40
CA ASP A 140 -10.32 -3.52 14.68
C ASP A 140 -10.15 -2.64 13.42
N VAL A 141 -9.02 -2.81 12.73
CA VAL A 141 -8.55 -1.93 11.66
C VAL A 141 -9.16 -2.30 10.31
N ARG A 142 -9.17 -1.30 9.41
CA ARG A 142 -9.83 -1.38 8.10
C ARG A 142 -9.05 -2.16 7.06
N LEU A 143 -7.79 -2.53 7.29
CA LEU A 143 -6.99 -3.22 6.28
C LEU A 143 -7.66 -4.53 5.86
N GLN A 144 -8.04 -4.59 4.59
CA GLN A 144 -8.71 -5.72 3.96
C GLN A 144 -7.82 -6.45 2.97
N ALA A 145 -6.83 -5.77 2.39
CA ALA A 145 -5.92 -6.40 1.44
C ALA A 145 -4.50 -5.84 1.59
N LEU A 146 -3.53 -6.75 1.63
CA LEU A 146 -2.12 -6.45 1.48
C LEU A 146 -1.57 -7.26 0.31
N THR A 147 -1.02 -6.60 -0.69
CA THR A 147 -0.28 -7.24 -1.78
C THR A 147 1.18 -6.84 -1.71
N LEU A 148 2.06 -7.81 -1.59
CA LEU A 148 3.50 -7.64 -1.59
C LEU A 148 4.06 -8.15 -2.92
N TYR A 149 4.81 -7.31 -3.61
CA TYR A 149 5.62 -7.68 -4.78
C TYR A 149 7.06 -7.83 -4.32
N ILE A 150 7.63 -9.02 -4.45
CA ILE A 150 8.88 -9.39 -3.78
C ILE A 150 9.89 -9.78 -4.83
N SER A 151 11.01 -9.06 -4.87
CA SER A 151 12.12 -9.37 -5.77
C SER A 151 13.15 -10.30 -5.12
N LYS A 152 13.27 -10.26 -3.78
CA LYS A 152 14.30 -10.97 -3.02
C LYS A 152 13.79 -12.22 -2.30
N GLU A 153 14.49 -13.33 -2.50
CA GLU A 153 14.15 -14.62 -1.87
C GLU A 153 14.24 -14.59 -0.33
N SER A 154 15.14 -13.79 0.25
CA SER A 154 15.20 -13.63 1.71
C SER A 154 13.94 -12.97 2.28
N ASP A 155 13.39 -11.98 1.59
CA ASP A 155 12.19 -11.28 2.04
C ASP A 155 10.98 -12.21 1.96
N ARG A 156 10.91 -12.99 0.88
CA ARG A 156 9.92 -14.06 0.73
C ARG A 156 9.99 -15.03 1.90
N ARG A 157 11.19 -15.54 2.24
CA ARG A 157 11.38 -16.44 3.38
C ARG A 157 10.97 -15.79 4.69
N SER A 158 11.37 -14.55 4.95
CA SER A 158 10.99 -13.78 6.15
C SER A 158 9.48 -13.65 6.29
N ILE A 159 8.76 -13.34 5.22
CA ILE A 159 7.29 -13.25 5.20
C ILE A 159 6.68 -14.62 5.47
N MET A 160 7.15 -15.66 4.79
CA MET A 160 6.64 -17.02 4.97
C MET A 160 6.86 -17.54 6.38
N ASP A 161 8.01 -17.27 6.99
CA ASP A 161 8.28 -17.67 8.37
C ASP A 161 7.42 -16.88 9.37
N ALA A 162 7.20 -15.60 9.13
CA ALA A 162 6.27 -14.81 9.94
C ALA A 162 4.83 -15.32 9.84
N LEU A 163 4.37 -15.66 8.63
CA LEU A 163 3.07 -16.29 8.43
C LEU A 163 2.99 -17.65 9.12
N LYS A 164 3.99 -18.54 8.96
CA LYS A 164 4.02 -19.84 9.67
C LYS A 164 3.90 -19.64 11.17
N ASN A 165 4.63 -18.68 11.74
CA ASN A 165 4.57 -18.38 13.17
C ASN A 165 3.18 -17.90 13.60
N LEU A 166 2.56 -17.03 12.81
CA LEU A 166 1.17 -16.60 13.02
C LEU A 166 0.22 -17.81 12.99
N PHE A 167 0.43 -18.77 12.10
CA PHE A 167 -0.40 -19.97 11.89
C PHE A 167 -0.07 -21.18 12.77
N ARG A 168 0.99 -21.14 13.60
CA ARG A 168 1.37 -22.25 14.48
C ARG A 168 0.30 -22.62 15.51
N ASN A 169 -0.59 -21.70 15.85
CA ASN A 169 -1.72 -21.95 16.75
C ASN A 169 -3.06 -21.71 16.03
N PRO A 170 -3.55 -22.68 15.22
CA PRO A 170 -4.79 -22.55 14.47
C PRO A 170 -6.01 -22.27 15.37
N ALA A 171 -6.00 -22.76 16.61
CA ALA A 171 -7.06 -22.54 17.58
C ALA A 171 -7.15 -21.07 18.02
N GLU A 172 -6.00 -20.41 18.21
CA GLU A 172 -5.94 -19.00 18.57
C GLU A 172 -6.39 -18.10 17.41
N ILE A 173 -6.02 -18.45 16.18
CA ILE A 173 -6.49 -17.77 14.96
C ILE A 173 -7.99 -17.94 14.80
N ARG A 174 -8.52 -19.15 14.99
CA ARG A 174 -9.96 -19.41 14.93
C ARG A 174 -10.70 -18.55 15.94
N LYS A 175 -10.22 -18.51 17.19
CA LYS A 175 -10.77 -17.67 18.26
C LYS A 175 -10.72 -16.17 17.92
N LYS A 176 -9.63 -15.67 17.33
CA LYS A 176 -9.49 -14.27 16.87
C LYS A 176 -10.44 -13.97 15.70
N LEU A 177 -10.53 -14.87 14.73
CA LEU A 177 -11.41 -14.76 13.57
C LEU A 177 -12.90 -14.82 13.93
N ASP A 178 -13.26 -15.58 14.98
CA ASP A 178 -14.63 -15.66 15.48
C ASP A 178 -15.01 -14.37 16.22
N ARG A 179 -14.09 -13.74 16.95
CA ARG A 179 -14.31 -12.40 17.56
C ARG A 179 -14.64 -11.34 16.50
N ILE A 180 -13.90 -11.33 15.38
CA ILE A 180 -14.14 -10.41 14.25
C ILE A 180 -15.53 -10.66 13.63
N LYS A 181 -15.95 -11.93 13.50
CA LYS A 181 -17.28 -12.29 12.96
C LYS A 181 -18.42 -11.84 13.86
N THR A 182 -18.33 -12.03 15.17
CA THR A 182 -19.39 -11.64 16.11
C THR A 182 -19.67 -10.13 16.13
N ARG A 183 -18.74 -9.30 15.65
CA ARG A 183 -18.88 -7.84 15.62
C ARG A 183 -19.63 -7.30 14.40
N LYS A 184 -19.87 -8.11 13.36
CA LYS A 184 -20.65 -7.73 12.16
C LYS A 184 -21.87 -8.64 11.99
N ARG A 185 -22.91 -8.41 12.81
CA ARG A 185 -24.24 -8.98 12.57
C ARG A 185 -25.13 -7.95 11.85
N ILE A 186 -25.04 -7.86 10.51
CA ILE A 186 -26.15 -7.59 9.58
C ILE A 186 -25.76 -8.17 8.20
N GLY A 187 -26.59 -9.07 7.64
CA GLY A 187 -26.65 -9.40 6.20
C GLY A 187 -26.05 -10.74 5.76
N ILE A 188 -26.85 -11.58 5.09
CA ILE A 188 -26.61 -13.00 4.76
C ILE A 188 -26.23 -13.22 3.27
N LEU A 189 -25.32 -14.18 3.08
CA LEU A 189 -24.91 -15.04 1.94
C LEU A 189 -25.26 -14.69 0.47
N HIS A 190 -24.22 -14.74 -0.37
CA HIS A 190 -24.13 -15.70 -1.48
C HIS A 190 -22.71 -16.27 -1.58
N SER A 191 -22.62 -17.56 -1.88
CA SER A 191 -21.48 -18.46 -1.67
C SER A 191 -20.36 -18.38 -2.73
N CYS A 192 -19.11 -18.39 -2.27
CA CYS A 192 -18.08 -19.34 -2.74
C CYS A 192 -17.50 -20.01 -1.49
N ILE A 193 -17.95 -21.22 -1.21
CA ILE A 193 -17.58 -22.00 -0.03
C ILE A 193 -16.24 -22.69 -0.29
N ALA A 194 -15.17 -22.06 0.18
CA ALA A 194 -14.10 -22.71 0.93
C ALA A 194 -13.68 -21.71 2.01
N SER A 195 -14.11 -21.97 3.25
CA SER A 195 -14.07 -21.03 4.36
C SER A 195 -12.68 -20.43 4.60
N LYS A 196 -12.55 -19.11 4.37
CA LYS A 196 -11.49 -18.22 4.90
C LYS A 196 -10.05 -18.66 4.61
N HIS A 197 -9.60 -18.46 3.37
CA HIS A 197 -8.18 -18.63 3.03
C HIS A 197 -7.46 -17.28 2.97
N LEU A 198 -6.33 -17.20 3.68
CA LEU A 198 -5.21 -16.38 3.26
C LEU A 198 -4.75 -16.95 1.90
N TYR A 199 -5.10 -16.30 0.79
CA TYR A 199 -4.75 -16.81 -0.52
C TYR A 199 -3.33 -16.42 -0.90
N LEU A 200 -2.35 -17.26 -0.58
CA LEU A 200 -1.00 -17.06 -1.07
C LEU A 200 -0.95 -17.36 -2.58
N TYR A 201 -1.30 -16.39 -3.41
CA TYR A 201 -1.17 -16.48 -4.86
C TYR A 201 0.31 -16.31 -5.23
N GLN A 202 1.05 -17.41 -5.33
CA GLN A 202 2.33 -17.40 -6.00
C GLN A 202 2.07 -17.35 -7.51
N THR A 203 2.30 -16.19 -8.12
CA THR A 203 2.32 -16.04 -9.57
C THR A 203 3.72 -15.62 -9.99
N ASP A 204 4.36 -16.38 -10.88
CA ASP A 204 5.52 -15.90 -11.62
C ASP A 204 5.05 -14.80 -12.57
N VAL A 205 5.32 -13.55 -12.24
CA VAL A 205 4.88 -12.40 -13.05
C VAL A 205 5.93 -12.14 -14.12
N PHE A 206 5.86 -12.83 -15.26
CA PHE A 206 6.56 -12.40 -16.48
C PHE A 206 5.69 -12.45 -17.74
N GLY A 207 5.50 -11.26 -18.32
CA GLY A 207 5.25 -11.08 -19.75
C GLY A 207 6.58 -11.03 -20.51
N ARG A 208 6.63 -11.62 -21.71
CA ARG A 208 7.82 -11.62 -22.57
C ARG A 208 8.14 -10.19 -23.01
N PHE A 209 9.34 -9.69 -22.68
CA PHE A 209 10.01 -8.66 -23.47
C PHE A 209 11.14 -9.35 -24.26
N GLN A 210 11.00 -9.45 -25.58
CA GLN A 210 12.11 -9.64 -26.52
C GLN A 210 12.45 -8.24 -27.08
N LYS A 211 13.71 -7.82 -27.23
CA LYS A 211 14.85 -8.52 -27.84
C LYS A 211 16.19 -8.12 -27.20
N GLY A 212 17.09 -9.11 -27.11
CA GLY A 212 18.50 -8.92 -27.47
C GLY A 212 19.47 -8.46 -26.38
N LEU A 213 19.84 -9.38 -25.49
CA LEU A 213 21.14 -9.55 -24.78
C LEU A 213 20.85 -10.27 -23.45
N ALA A 214 21.74 -11.20 -23.07
CA ALA A 214 21.58 -12.16 -21.97
C ALA A 214 20.86 -11.57 -20.75
N THR A 215 19.56 -11.83 -20.65
CA THR A 215 18.68 -11.21 -19.65
C THR A 215 18.62 -12.16 -18.46
N GLN A 216 19.29 -11.77 -17.38
CA GLN A 216 19.18 -12.43 -16.08
C GLN A 216 17.70 -12.50 -15.70
N ARG A 217 17.18 -13.73 -15.54
CA ARG A 217 15.78 -13.98 -15.16
C ARG A 217 15.59 -13.56 -13.70
N GLN A 218 15.22 -12.31 -13.44
CA GLN A 218 14.92 -11.84 -12.08
C GLN A 218 13.56 -12.36 -11.66
N SER A 219 13.49 -13.45 -10.88
CA SER A 219 12.19 -14.00 -10.45
C SER A 219 11.47 -13.02 -9.52
N LYS A 220 10.29 -12.53 -9.92
CA LYS A 220 9.45 -11.64 -9.10
C LYS A 220 8.24 -12.40 -8.59
N TRP A 221 8.03 -12.33 -7.28
CA TRP A 221 6.97 -13.04 -6.58
C TRP A 221 5.86 -12.06 -6.19
N ARG A 222 4.62 -12.55 -6.17
CA ARG A 222 3.48 -11.85 -5.60
C ARG A 222 3.01 -12.63 -4.38
N ILE A 223 2.72 -11.94 -3.29
CA ILE A 223 2.00 -12.48 -2.13
C ILE A 223 0.81 -11.57 -1.90
N GLN A 224 -0.39 -12.14 -1.86
CA GLN A 224 -1.62 -11.38 -1.62
C GLN A 224 -2.30 -11.94 -0.37
N LEU A 225 -2.65 -11.06 0.56
CA LEU A 225 -3.37 -11.40 1.77
C LEU A 225 -4.67 -10.61 1.74
N GLN A 226 -5.80 -11.29 1.83
CA GLN A 226 -7.11 -10.65 1.80
C GLN A 226 -7.97 -11.13 2.95
N VAL A 227 -8.65 -10.18 3.59
CA VAL A 227 -9.71 -10.42 4.57
C VAL A 227 -11.02 -10.08 3.90
N GLN A 228 -11.83 -11.11 3.65
CA GLN A 228 -13.20 -10.92 3.20
C GLN A 228 -14.07 -10.55 4.40
N TYR A 229 -14.63 -9.35 4.36
CA TYR A 229 -15.68 -8.94 5.30
C TYR A 229 -17.05 -9.23 4.66
N PRO A 230 -18.04 -9.67 5.45
CA PRO A 230 -19.43 -9.64 5.01
C PRO A 230 -19.87 -8.20 4.72
#